data_AF-A8UYU5-F1
#
_entry.id   AF-A8UYU5-F1
#
_cell.length_a   1.000
_cell.length_b   1.000
_cell.length_c   1.000
_cell.angle_alpha   90.00
_cell.angle_beta   90.00
_cell.angle_gamma   90.00
#
_symmetry.space_group_name_H-M   'P 1'
#
loop_
_entity.id
_entity.type
_entity.pdbx_description
1 polymer ?
#
loop_
_entity_poly.entity_id
_entity_poly.type
_entity_poly.pdbx_seq_one_letter_code
_entity_poly.pdbx_strand_id
1 'polypeptide(L)'
;MKYEIDIIKQMGFPEYFLIVQDFIKHAKENGIPVGPGRGSAAGSLVAYTLGITDVNPLQHGLIFERFLNPDRISMPDIDIDFCMENRPKIIEYVRNKYGEQAVAQIITYNFMKSKMVIRDVARVLGFPYSEADKIAKMILPGPVQGSTLTIEENLEANPEFRKLYETDERVRKLLDLAKKLEGSARHTGIHAAGIVIAPGPLDEYVPVYVDKDGTKATQFDMSTLEMLGLVKMDFLGLKTLTELDYMRKLIKERHGIDLNFLELGFDDPNVYKLLQSGKTTGVFQLESKGMQNLLAKLKPDKFDEIIAILALFRPGPLMSGMVDEYIERKHGRKKVEYPFEEVKDVLKKPTV
;
A
#
# COMPACT_ATOMS: atom_id res chain seq x y z
N MET A 1 12.42 2.09 -24.26
CA MET A 1 11.98 0.70 -24.55
C MET A 1 13.14 -0.28 -24.70
N LYS A 2 13.99 -0.20 -25.74
CA LYS A 2 15.11 -1.17 -25.92
C LYS A 2 16.02 -1.27 -24.69
N TYR A 3 16.41 -0.13 -24.14
CA TYR A 3 17.18 -0.03 -22.90
C TYR A 3 16.55 -0.79 -21.72
N GLU A 4 15.24 -0.60 -21.47
CA GLU A 4 14.54 -1.32 -20.40
C GLU A 4 14.52 -2.84 -20.65
N ILE A 5 14.26 -3.28 -21.89
CA ILE A 5 14.26 -4.69 -22.26
C ILE A 5 15.64 -5.32 -22.01
N ASP A 6 16.71 -4.63 -22.39
CA ASP A 6 18.08 -5.11 -22.21
C ASP A 6 18.40 -5.26 -20.71
N ILE A 7 18.00 -4.30 -19.86
CA ILE A 7 18.17 -4.38 -18.41
C ILE A 7 17.33 -5.53 -17.80
N ILE A 8 16.05 -5.65 -18.18
CA ILE A 8 15.17 -6.72 -17.68
C ILE A 8 15.76 -8.10 -17.99
N LYS A 9 16.32 -8.28 -19.19
CA LYS A 9 17.01 -9.51 -19.59
C LYS A 9 18.31 -9.73 -18.81
N GLN A 10 19.14 -8.69 -18.70
CA GLN A 10 20.41 -8.77 -17.96
C GLN A 10 20.19 -9.16 -16.49
N MET A 11 19.10 -8.69 -15.89
CA MET A 11 18.78 -8.95 -14.48
C MET A 11 17.97 -10.23 -14.27
N GLY A 12 17.60 -10.94 -15.34
CA GLY A 12 16.91 -12.24 -15.25
C GLY A 12 15.44 -12.15 -14.85
N PHE A 13 14.75 -11.06 -15.22
CA PHE A 13 13.32 -10.87 -14.92
C PHE A 13 12.35 -10.93 -16.13
N PRO A 14 12.69 -11.44 -17.34
CA PRO A 14 11.72 -11.45 -18.43
C PRO A 14 10.50 -12.33 -18.12
N GLU A 15 10.70 -13.50 -17.50
CA GLU A 15 9.61 -14.41 -17.12
C GLU A 15 8.69 -13.76 -16.08
N TYR A 16 9.24 -13.01 -15.13
CA TYR A 16 8.46 -12.30 -14.12
C TYR A 16 7.47 -11.32 -14.77
N PHE A 17 7.92 -10.51 -15.72
CA PHE A 17 7.04 -9.59 -16.45
C PHE A 17 5.96 -10.33 -17.24
N LEU A 18 6.30 -11.49 -17.85
CA LEU A 18 5.34 -12.28 -18.61
C LEU A 18 4.28 -12.93 -17.71
N ILE A 19 4.67 -13.44 -16.53
CA ILE A 19 3.72 -13.95 -15.54
C ILE A 19 2.78 -12.83 -15.10
N VAL A 20 3.32 -11.66 -14.75
CA VAL A 20 2.52 -10.48 -14.36
C VAL A 20 1.56 -10.05 -15.45
N GLN A 21 2.05 -9.93 -16.69
CA GLN A 21 1.26 -9.56 -17.85
C GLN A 21 0.10 -10.53 -18.09
N ASP A 22 0.33 -11.82 -17.88
CA ASP A 22 -0.61 -12.87 -18.21
C ASP A 22 -1.90 -12.81 -17.39
N PHE A 23 -1.82 -12.78 -16.06
CA PHE A 23 -3.03 -12.76 -15.24
C PHE A 23 -3.70 -11.37 -15.23
N ILE A 24 -2.96 -10.27 -15.47
CA ILE A 24 -3.57 -8.95 -15.72
C ILE A 24 -4.36 -8.97 -17.03
N LYS A 25 -3.79 -9.54 -18.09
CA LYS A 25 -4.48 -9.69 -19.37
C LYS A 25 -5.73 -10.56 -19.20
N HIS A 26 -5.62 -11.70 -18.52
CA HIS A 26 -6.77 -12.55 -18.22
C HIS A 26 -7.86 -11.78 -17.46
N ALA A 27 -7.49 -11.00 -16.44
CA ALA A 27 -8.44 -10.17 -15.70
C ALA A 27 -9.17 -9.18 -16.63
N LYS A 28 -8.43 -8.42 -17.43
CA LYS A 28 -8.99 -7.43 -18.38
C LYS A 28 -9.91 -8.10 -19.42
N GLU A 29 -9.50 -9.24 -20.00
CA GLU A 29 -10.30 -10.00 -20.98
C GLU A 29 -11.59 -10.58 -20.39
N ASN A 30 -11.61 -10.89 -19.09
CA ASN A 30 -12.78 -11.41 -18.38
C ASN A 30 -13.59 -10.33 -17.66
N GLY A 31 -13.35 -9.06 -17.98
CA GLY A 31 -14.08 -7.92 -17.42
C GLY A 31 -13.86 -7.73 -15.90
N ILE A 32 -12.74 -8.20 -15.37
CA ILE A 32 -12.32 -7.98 -14.00
C ILE A 32 -11.52 -6.67 -13.94
N PRO A 33 -11.99 -5.63 -13.21
CA PRO A 33 -11.27 -4.37 -13.09
C PRO A 33 -9.90 -4.54 -12.44
N VAL A 34 -8.89 -3.93 -13.07
CA VAL A 34 -7.51 -3.85 -12.61
C VAL A 34 -7.16 -2.37 -12.44
N GLY A 35 -6.41 -2.04 -11.38
CA GLY A 35 -5.91 -0.69 -11.15
C GLY A 35 -4.89 -0.27 -12.23
N PRO A 36 -4.71 1.04 -12.45
CA PRO A 36 -3.85 1.56 -13.51
C PRO A 36 -2.35 1.32 -13.26
N GLY A 37 -1.97 0.83 -12.08
CA GLY A 37 -0.59 0.57 -11.67
C GLY A 37 -0.31 1.11 -10.28
N ARG A 38 0.57 0.45 -9.53
CA ARG A 38 0.96 0.82 -8.18
C ARG A 38 2.48 0.88 -8.04
N GLY A 39 2.93 1.74 -7.14
CA GLY A 39 4.34 1.84 -6.80
C GLY A 39 5.19 2.29 -7.99
N SER A 40 6.43 1.81 -8.05
CA SER A 40 7.39 2.21 -9.08
C SER A 40 7.14 1.53 -10.43
N ALA A 41 6.36 0.45 -10.50
CA ALA A 41 6.09 -0.28 -11.75
C ALA A 41 5.55 0.62 -12.87
N ALA A 42 4.79 1.66 -12.52
CA ALA A 42 4.28 2.67 -13.46
C ALA A 42 5.36 3.48 -14.18
N GLY A 43 6.62 3.44 -13.72
CA GLY A 43 7.77 4.07 -14.39
C GLY A 43 8.35 3.27 -15.56
N SER A 44 7.88 2.04 -15.81
CA SER A 44 8.39 1.21 -16.91
C SER A 44 7.54 1.35 -18.16
N LEU A 45 8.17 1.75 -19.27
CA LEU A 45 7.53 1.75 -20.57
C LEU A 45 7.24 0.32 -21.04
N VAL A 46 8.08 -0.65 -20.67
CA VAL A 46 7.81 -2.08 -20.94
C VAL A 46 6.53 -2.51 -20.23
N ALA A 47 6.36 -2.20 -18.93
CA ALA A 47 5.15 -2.53 -18.19
C ALA A 47 3.90 -1.88 -18.79
N TYR A 48 3.99 -0.62 -19.23
CA TYR A 48 2.93 0.06 -19.96
C TYR A 48 2.57 -0.64 -21.28
N THR A 49 3.55 -0.96 -22.12
CA THR A 49 3.31 -1.61 -23.42
C THR A 49 2.77 -3.04 -23.31
N LEU A 50 3.10 -3.74 -22.22
CA LEU A 50 2.55 -5.06 -21.91
C LEU A 50 1.15 -5.00 -21.30
N GLY A 51 0.63 -3.81 -21.00
CA GLY A 51 -0.67 -3.63 -20.35
C GLY A 51 -0.68 -3.98 -18.85
N ILE A 52 0.50 -4.11 -18.23
CA ILE A 52 0.67 -4.30 -16.79
C ILE A 52 0.25 -3.03 -16.04
N THR A 53 0.60 -1.87 -16.60
CA THR A 53 0.20 -0.56 -16.10
C THR A 53 -0.53 0.19 -17.21
N ASP A 54 -1.51 1.00 -16.84
CA ASP A 54 -2.28 1.84 -17.78
C ASP A 54 -1.82 3.32 -17.75
N VAL A 55 -0.80 3.65 -16.95
CA VAL A 55 -0.19 4.99 -16.86
C VAL A 55 0.97 5.10 -17.85
N ASN A 56 0.94 6.11 -18.72
CA ASN A 56 2.04 6.39 -19.63
C ASN A 56 3.23 7.06 -18.90
N PRO A 57 4.38 6.39 -18.71
CA PRO A 57 5.50 6.94 -17.95
C PRO A 57 6.12 8.17 -18.61
N LEU A 58 6.14 8.24 -19.95
CA LEU A 58 6.75 9.36 -20.65
C LEU A 58 5.93 10.63 -20.52
N GLN A 59 4.61 10.50 -20.51
CA GLN A 59 3.70 11.62 -20.30
C GLN A 59 3.95 12.20 -18.92
N HIS A 60 3.94 11.38 -17.86
CA HIS A 60 4.09 11.85 -16.48
C HIS A 60 5.54 11.88 -15.98
N GLY A 61 6.54 11.90 -16.86
CA GLY A 61 7.96 11.98 -16.47
C GLY A 61 8.40 10.92 -15.44
N LEU A 62 7.78 9.74 -15.44
CA LEU A 62 8.11 8.65 -14.54
C LEU A 62 9.37 7.93 -15.04
N ILE A 63 10.23 7.53 -14.09
CA ILE A 63 11.59 7.07 -14.38
C ILE A 63 11.70 5.57 -14.15
N PHE A 64 12.21 4.83 -15.15
CA PHE A 64 12.39 3.38 -15.08
C PHE A 64 13.36 2.96 -13.97
N GLU A 65 14.47 3.68 -13.79
CA GLU A 65 15.50 3.37 -12.79
C GLU A 65 14.97 3.47 -11.34
N ARG A 66 13.85 4.18 -11.13
CA ARG A 66 13.19 4.21 -9.82
C ARG A 66 12.51 2.87 -9.50
N PHE A 67 12.11 2.13 -10.54
CA PHE A 67 11.58 0.78 -10.46
C PHE A 67 12.67 -0.26 -10.44
N LEU A 68 13.55 -0.24 -11.43
CA LEU A 68 14.53 -1.28 -11.66
C LEU A 68 15.87 -0.63 -11.97
N ASN A 69 16.73 -0.60 -10.96
CA ASN A 69 18.02 0.08 -11.03
C ASN A 69 19.11 -0.92 -11.47
N PRO A 70 19.82 -0.68 -12.59
CA PRO A 70 20.87 -1.59 -13.06
C PRO A 70 22.04 -1.75 -12.08
N ASP A 71 22.30 -0.75 -11.23
CA ASP A 71 23.38 -0.78 -10.24
C ASP A 71 22.99 -1.53 -8.95
N ARG A 72 21.71 -1.92 -8.82
CA ARG A 72 21.20 -2.63 -7.64
C ARG A 72 20.29 -3.78 -8.09
N ILE A 73 20.85 -4.99 -8.08
CA ILE A 73 20.05 -6.21 -8.30
C ILE A 73 19.14 -6.42 -7.10
N SER A 74 17.87 -6.06 -7.28
CA SER A 74 16.77 -6.38 -6.36
C SER A 74 15.61 -6.94 -7.17
N MET A 75 14.85 -7.85 -6.57
CA MET A 75 13.65 -8.39 -7.20
C MET A 75 12.67 -7.24 -7.48
N PRO A 76 12.14 -7.12 -8.71
CA PRO A 76 11.11 -6.12 -9.00
C PRO A 76 9.85 -6.47 -8.22
N ASP A 77 9.22 -5.44 -7.64
CA ASP A 77 7.97 -5.59 -6.91
C ASP A 77 6.83 -4.90 -7.67
N ILE A 78 5.96 -5.69 -8.30
CA ILE A 78 4.77 -5.20 -9.00
C ILE A 78 3.54 -5.59 -8.16
N ASP A 79 3.10 -4.64 -7.36
CA ASP A 79 1.82 -4.72 -6.65
C ASP A 79 0.66 -4.44 -7.61
N ILE A 80 -0.42 -5.22 -7.51
CA ILE A 80 -1.53 -5.12 -8.46
C ILE A 80 -2.83 -5.02 -7.69
N ASP A 81 -3.56 -3.94 -7.97
CA ASP A 81 -4.89 -3.72 -7.44
C ASP A 81 -5.92 -4.41 -8.33
N PHE A 82 -6.66 -5.37 -7.77
CA PHE A 82 -7.85 -5.94 -8.37
C PHE A 82 -9.09 -5.44 -7.65
N CYS A 83 -10.25 -5.50 -8.31
CA CYS A 83 -11.50 -5.29 -7.60
C CYS A 83 -11.68 -6.37 -6.51
N MET A 84 -12.14 -5.94 -5.33
CA MET A 84 -12.16 -6.79 -4.13
C MET A 84 -12.99 -8.07 -4.33
N GLU A 85 -14.10 -7.98 -5.03
CA GLU A 85 -15.05 -9.10 -5.22
C GLU A 85 -14.56 -10.17 -6.19
N ASN A 86 -13.89 -9.80 -7.28
CA ASN A 86 -13.43 -10.76 -8.28
C ASN A 86 -11.97 -11.20 -8.09
N ARG A 87 -11.26 -10.63 -7.12
CA ARG A 87 -9.90 -11.06 -6.77
C ARG A 87 -9.76 -12.58 -6.59
N PRO A 88 -10.67 -13.31 -5.88
CA PRO A 88 -10.55 -14.77 -5.74
C PRO A 88 -10.51 -15.51 -7.08
N LYS A 89 -11.20 -15.00 -8.12
CA LYS A 89 -11.19 -15.60 -9.46
C LYS A 89 -9.81 -15.53 -10.12
N ILE A 90 -9.07 -14.45 -9.87
CA ILE A 90 -7.69 -14.31 -10.38
C ILE A 90 -6.75 -15.26 -9.64
N ILE A 91 -6.93 -15.43 -8.33
CA ILE A 91 -6.16 -16.41 -7.55
C ILE A 91 -6.40 -17.82 -8.10
N GLU A 92 -7.66 -18.17 -8.35
CA GLU A 92 -8.05 -19.44 -8.94
C GLU A 92 -7.46 -19.63 -10.35
N TYR A 93 -7.50 -18.60 -11.19
CA TYR A 93 -6.84 -18.63 -12.50
C TYR A 93 -5.35 -18.95 -12.40
N VAL A 94 -4.63 -18.25 -11.52
CA VAL A 94 -3.19 -18.46 -11.30
C VAL A 94 -2.94 -19.89 -10.80
N ARG A 95 -3.74 -20.40 -9.85
CA ARG A 95 -3.64 -21.80 -9.37
C ARG A 95 -3.86 -22.81 -10.49
N ASN A 96 -4.87 -22.60 -11.33
CA ASN A 96 -5.19 -23.50 -12.44
C ASN A 96 -4.12 -23.48 -13.53
N LYS A 97 -3.53 -22.30 -13.80
CA LYS A 97 -2.56 -22.13 -14.87
C LYS A 97 -1.15 -22.58 -14.51
N TYR A 98 -0.68 -22.24 -13.31
CA TYR A 98 0.68 -22.55 -12.87
C TYR A 98 0.76 -23.83 -12.02
N GLY A 99 -0.38 -24.39 -11.65
CA GLY A 99 -0.49 -25.65 -10.92
C GLY A 99 -0.82 -25.44 -9.44
N GLU A 100 -1.79 -26.21 -8.95
CA GLU A 100 -2.30 -26.09 -7.57
C GLU A 100 -1.26 -26.44 -6.49
N GLN A 101 -0.22 -27.19 -6.84
CA GLN A 101 0.88 -27.50 -5.93
C GLN A 101 1.99 -26.43 -5.96
N ALA A 102 2.05 -25.60 -7.01
CA ALA A 102 3.08 -24.60 -7.21
C ALA A 102 2.67 -23.21 -6.69
N VAL A 103 1.40 -23.02 -6.33
CA VAL A 103 0.82 -21.74 -5.91
C VAL A 103 0.24 -21.85 -4.51
N ALA A 104 0.62 -20.93 -3.63
CA ALA A 104 0.08 -20.82 -2.29
C ALA A 104 0.05 -19.36 -1.83
N GLN A 105 -0.71 -19.09 -0.77
CA GLN A 105 -0.64 -17.80 -0.10
C GLN A 105 0.61 -17.72 0.80
N ILE A 106 0.90 -16.52 1.29
CA ILE A 106 2.03 -16.29 2.21
C ILE A 106 1.51 -16.28 3.65
N ILE A 107 2.18 -16.97 4.59
CA ILE A 107 1.82 -16.87 6.01
C ILE A 107 2.17 -15.52 6.59
N THR A 108 1.41 -15.13 7.61
CA THR A 108 1.69 -13.97 8.45
C THR A 108 1.78 -14.42 9.90
N TYR A 109 2.73 -13.87 10.64
CA TYR A 109 2.87 -14.11 12.06
C TYR A 109 2.40 -12.88 12.83
N ASN A 110 1.36 -13.05 13.65
CA ASN A 110 0.88 -12.00 14.52
C ASN A 110 1.67 -12.03 15.83
N PHE A 111 2.48 -11.01 16.06
CA PHE A 111 3.27 -10.85 17.28
C PHE A 111 2.52 -10.03 18.34
N MET A 112 2.78 -10.34 19.61
CA MET A 112 2.17 -9.65 20.74
C MET A 112 2.78 -8.25 20.93
N LYS A 113 2.13 -7.24 20.36
CA LYS A 113 2.49 -5.81 20.57
C LYS A 113 2.04 -5.32 21.96
N SER A 114 2.64 -4.25 22.46
CA SER A 114 2.49 -3.70 23.83
C SER A 114 1.04 -3.63 24.31
N LYS A 115 0.15 -3.01 23.52
CA LYS A 115 -1.28 -2.89 23.89
C LYS A 115 -2.00 -4.24 23.96
N MET A 116 -1.63 -5.18 23.09
CA MET A 116 -2.24 -6.51 23.02
C MET A 116 -1.75 -7.38 24.18
N VAL A 117 -0.44 -7.41 24.41
CA VAL A 117 0.16 -8.23 25.48
C VAL A 117 -0.32 -7.80 26.87
N ILE A 118 -0.44 -6.48 27.12
CA ILE A 118 -1.00 -5.96 28.38
C ILE A 118 -2.42 -6.50 28.59
N ARG A 119 -3.30 -6.42 27.58
CA ARG A 119 -4.68 -6.89 27.70
C ARG A 119 -4.78 -8.40 27.91
N ASP A 120 -3.94 -9.18 27.23
CA ASP A 120 -3.95 -10.64 27.34
C ASP A 120 -3.41 -11.11 28.69
N VAL A 121 -2.31 -10.55 29.20
CA VAL A 121 -1.78 -10.88 30.52
C VAL A 121 -2.73 -10.42 31.63
N ALA A 122 -3.33 -9.23 31.49
CA ALA A 122 -4.31 -8.71 32.44
C ALA A 122 -5.53 -9.64 32.57
N ARG A 123 -6.01 -10.20 31.46
CA ARG A 123 -7.09 -11.19 31.46
C ARG A 123 -6.74 -12.42 32.28
N VAL A 124 -5.52 -12.95 32.11
CA VAL A 124 -5.03 -14.13 32.85
C VAL A 124 -4.88 -13.84 34.34
N LEU A 125 -4.45 -12.63 34.69
CA LEU A 125 -4.32 -12.18 36.08
C LEU A 125 -5.65 -11.76 36.73
N GLY A 126 -6.78 -11.86 36.02
CA GLY A 126 -8.12 -11.57 36.56
C GLY A 126 -8.48 -10.09 36.63
N PHE A 127 -7.80 -9.21 35.88
CA PHE A 127 -8.16 -7.80 35.80
C PHE A 127 -9.49 -7.60 35.04
N PRO A 128 -10.35 -6.67 35.46
CA PRO A 128 -11.48 -6.21 34.65
C PRO A 128 -11.01 -5.65 33.30
N TYR A 129 -11.75 -5.92 32.22
CA TYR A 129 -11.39 -5.45 30.87
C TYR A 129 -11.25 -3.93 30.79
N SER A 130 -12.13 -3.19 31.47
CA SER A 130 -12.10 -1.72 31.49
C SER A 130 -10.83 -1.16 32.13
N GLU A 131 -10.27 -1.84 33.13
CA GLU A 131 -9.02 -1.48 33.76
C GLU A 131 -7.83 -1.80 32.84
N ALA A 132 -7.79 -3.02 32.28
CA ALA A 132 -6.76 -3.44 31.34
C ALA A 132 -6.71 -2.55 30.08
N ASP A 133 -7.87 -2.15 29.55
CA ASP A 133 -7.95 -1.28 28.37
C ASP A 133 -7.46 0.14 28.68
N LYS A 134 -7.71 0.67 29.88
CA LYS A 134 -7.16 1.96 30.32
C LYS A 134 -5.63 1.90 30.34
N ILE A 135 -5.05 0.88 30.97
CA ILE A 135 -3.58 0.71 31.03
C ILE A 135 -3.00 0.56 29.61
N ALA A 136 -3.61 -0.26 28.76
CA ALA A 136 -3.16 -0.45 27.38
C ALA A 136 -3.25 0.84 26.53
N LYS A 137 -4.23 1.72 26.78
CA LYS A 137 -4.37 3.00 26.07
C LYS A 137 -3.32 4.03 26.45
N MET A 138 -2.63 3.86 27.59
CA MET A 138 -1.52 4.74 28.00
C MET A 138 -0.26 4.53 27.17
N ILE A 139 -0.18 3.43 26.39
CA ILE A 139 0.92 3.19 25.47
C ILE A 139 0.93 4.25 24.36
N LEU A 140 2.03 4.99 24.29
CA LEU A 140 2.27 6.07 23.36
C LEU A 140 2.51 5.57 21.92
N PRO A 141 2.14 6.36 20.89
CA PRO A 141 2.51 6.08 19.51
C PRO A 141 4.04 6.04 19.34
N GLY A 142 4.51 5.16 18.46
CA GLY A 142 5.92 5.07 18.11
C GLY A 142 6.34 6.05 17.01
N PRO A 143 7.62 6.02 16.60
CA PRO A 143 8.16 6.92 15.57
C PRO A 143 7.59 6.65 14.17
N VAL A 144 7.10 5.44 13.93
CA VAL A 144 6.46 5.03 12.67
C VAL A 144 4.95 5.14 12.83
N GLN A 145 4.28 5.73 11.85
CA GLN A 145 2.83 5.86 11.88
C GLN A 145 2.15 4.49 12.04
N GLY A 146 1.34 4.34 13.09
CA GLY A 146 0.66 3.08 13.41
C GLY A 146 1.49 2.09 14.24
N SER A 147 2.74 2.40 14.58
CA SER A 147 3.50 1.67 15.60
C SER A 147 3.26 2.25 17.00
N THR A 148 3.62 1.48 18.01
CA THR A 148 3.58 1.89 19.42
C THR A 148 4.96 1.72 20.02
N LEU A 149 5.29 2.56 21.00
CA LEU A 149 6.45 2.31 21.84
C LEU A 149 6.26 1.00 22.62
N THR A 150 7.35 0.30 22.88
CA THR A 150 7.43 -0.91 23.73
C THR A 150 7.05 -0.60 25.17
N ILE A 151 6.82 -1.63 25.99
CA ILE A 151 6.48 -1.41 27.40
C ILE A 151 7.64 -0.72 28.14
N GLU A 152 8.89 -1.08 27.85
CA GLU A 152 10.08 -0.45 28.44
C GLU A 152 10.16 1.04 28.09
N GLU A 153 10.06 1.37 26.80
CA GLU A 153 10.10 2.76 26.34
C GLU A 153 8.96 3.60 26.96
N ASN A 154 7.79 3.01 27.21
CA ASN A 154 6.69 3.73 27.89
C ASN A 154 6.96 3.97 29.38
N LEU A 155 7.71 3.11 30.07
CA LEU A 155 8.10 3.36 31.46
C LEU A 155 9.07 4.55 31.57
N GLU A 156 9.83 4.83 30.52
CA GLU A 156 10.70 5.99 30.44
C GLU A 156 9.96 7.25 29.96
N ALA A 157 9.14 7.11 28.91
CA ALA A 157 8.52 8.25 28.21
C ALA A 157 7.19 8.72 28.80
N ASN A 158 6.48 7.88 29.57
CA ASN A 158 5.16 8.21 30.12
C ASN A 158 5.18 8.19 31.67
N PRO A 159 5.28 9.37 32.33
CA PRO A 159 5.34 9.46 33.78
C PRO A 159 4.14 8.85 34.52
N GLU A 160 2.93 8.97 33.96
CA GLU A 160 1.72 8.39 34.56
C GLU A 160 1.74 6.85 34.47
N PHE A 161 2.24 6.31 33.36
CA PHE A 161 2.40 4.86 33.19
C PHE A 161 3.45 4.30 34.17
N ARG A 162 4.56 5.03 34.34
CA ARG A 162 5.60 4.71 35.33
C ARG A 162 5.07 4.77 36.76
N LYS A 163 4.30 5.80 37.10
CA LYS A 163 3.69 5.95 38.42
C LYS A 163 2.77 4.78 38.76
N LEU A 164 1.94 4.32 37.82
CA LEU A 164 1.12 3.12 38.02
C LEU A 164 1.98 1.88 38.26
N TYR A 165 3.07 1.71 37.51
CA TYR A 165 4.03 0.62 37.71
C TYR A 165 4.68 0.65 39.11
N GLU A 166 4.99 1.83 39.64
CA GLU A 166 5.66 1.98 40.94
C GLU A 166 4.69 1.89 42.14
N THR A 167 3.44 2.31 41.97
CA THR A 167 2.46 2.45 43.07
C THR A 167 1.48 1.28 43.20
N ASP A 168 1.14 0.58 42.13
CA ASP A 168 0.21 -0.57 42.16
C ASP A 168 0.97 -1.87 41.89
N GLU A 169 1.12 -2.68 42.94
CA GLU A 169 1.83 -3.96 42.86
C GLU A 169 1.21 -4.95 41.85
N ARG A 170 -0.12 -4.90 41.66
CA ARG A 170 -0.80 -5.75 40.67
C ARG A 170 -0.40 -5.32 39.26
N VAL A 171 -0.38 -4.00 39.01
CA VAL A 171 0.03 -3.43 37.72
C VAL A 171 1.51 -3.69 37.45
N ARG A 172 2.37 -3.57 38.46
CA ARG A 172 3.79 -3.93 38.35
C ARG A 172 3.96 -5.37 37.87
N LYS A 173 3.30 -6.33 38.55
CA LYS A 173 3.33 -7.75 38.18
C LYS A 173 2.79 -8.00 36.76
N LEU A 174 1.71 -7.32 36.38
CA LEU A 174 1.14 -7.36 35.04
C LEU A 174 2.18 -6.92 33.99
N LEU A 175 2.80 -5.76 34.17
CA LEU A 175 3.73 -5.18 33.22
C LEU A 175 5.04 -5.98 33.13
N ASP A 176 5.56 -6.48 34.25
CA ASP A 176 6.76 -7.32 34.26
C ASP A 176 6.56 -8.62 33.47
N LEU A 177 5.39 -9.24 33.58
CA LEU A 177 5.04 -10.43 32.80
C LEU A 177 4.79 -10.07 31.33
N ALA A 178 4.11 -8.96 31.07
CA ALA A 178 3.85 -8.48 29.72
C ALA A 178 5.14 -8.17 28.96
N LYS A 179 6.14 -7.56 29.61
CA LYS A 179 7.48 -7.30 29.04
C LYS A 179 8.16 -8.57 28.54
N LYS A 180 8.03 -9.68 29.28
CA LYS A 180 8.61 -10.98 28.89
C LYS A 180 7.93 -11.62 27.69
N LEU A 181 6.67 -11.29 27.45
CA LEU A 181 5.86 -11.86 26.36
C LEU A 181 5.76 -10.93 25.15
N GLU A 182 6.12 -9.65 25.31
CA GLU A 182 6.15 -8.68 24.22
C GLU A 182 7.05 -9.16 23.08
N GLY A 183 6.55 -9.10 21.85
CA GLY A 183 7.27 -9.60 20.68
C GLY A 183 7.19 -11.11 20.47
N SER A 184 6.53 -11.87 21.35
CA SER A 184 6.31 -13.31 21.11
C SER A 184 5.27 -13.54 20.00
N ALA A 185 5.45 -14.60 19.22
CA ALA A 185 4.46 -15.02 18.23
C ALA A 185 3.19 -15.53 18.92
N ARG A 186 2.02 -15.06 18.49
CA ARG A 186 0.73 -15.41 19.10
C ARG A 186 -0.05 -16.44 18.29
N HIS A 187 -0.24 -16.18 17.01
CA HIS A 187 -0.94 -17.06 16.08
C HIS A 187 -0.50 -16.77 14.66
N THR A 188 -0.72 -17.76 13.80
CA THR A 188 -0.56 -17.65 12.36
C THR A 188 -1.81 -17.04 11.75
N GLY A 189 -1.63 -16.26 10.69
CA GLY A 189 -2.69 -15.85 9.77
C GLY A 189 -2.21 -16.05 8.34
N ILE A 190 -3.09 -15.85 7.37
CA ILE A 190 -2.74 -15.94 5.94
C ILE A 190 -2.80 -14.54 5.34
N HIS A 191 -1.76 -14.16 4.58
CA HIS A 191 -1.72 -12.90 3.88
C HIS A 191 -2.84 -12.87 2.84
N ALA A 192 -3.78 -11.94 3.01
CA ALA A 192 -4.96 -11.88 2.17
C ALA A 192 -4.64 -11.53 0.71
N ALA A 193 -3.48 -10.92 0.43
CA ALA A 193 -3.08 -10.50 -0.91
C ALA A 193 -1.88 -11.29 -1.47
N GLY A 194 -1.07 -11.88 -0.60
CA GLY A 194 0.27 -12.33 -0.95
C GLY A 194 0.24 -13.74 -1.45
N ILE A 195 0.70 -13.93 -2.67
CA ILE A 195 0.76 -15.20 -3.37
C ILE A 195 2.20 -15.44 -3.77
N VAL A 196 2.62 -16.69 -3.64
CA VAL A 196 3.88 -17.18 -4.17
C VAL A 196 3.61 -18.14 -5.32
N ILE A 197 4.43 -18.04 -6.36
CA ILE A 197 4.42 -18.96 -7.50
C ILE A 197 5.82 -19.57 -7.61
N ALA A 198 5.90 -20.89 -7.43
CA ALA A 198 7.12 -21.67 -7.60
C ALA A 198 7.17 -22.31 -9.00
N PRO A 199 8.38 -22.67 -9.50
CA PRO A 199 8.51 -23.37 -10.78
C PRO A 199 8.08 -24.86 -10.72
N GLY A 200 7.81 -25.39 -9.52
CA GLY A 200 7.34 -26.74 -9.27
C GLY A 200 6.55 -26.83 -7.96
N PRO A 201 6.30 -28.02 -7.40
CA PRO A 201 5.61 -28.20 -6.12
C PRO A 201 6.27 -27.39 -5.00
N LEU A 202 5.49 -26.59 -4.27
CA LEU A 202 6.01 -25.66 -3.27
C LEU A 202 6.79 -26.33 -2.15
N ASP A 203 6.41 -27.54 -1.77
CA ASP A 203 7.03 -28.35 -0.72
C ASP A 203 8.46 -28.82 -1.09
N GLU A 204 8.86 -28.72 -2.35
CA GLU A 204 10.26 -28.92 -2.77
C GLU A 204 11.14 -27.69 -2.50
N TYR A 205 10.54 -26.50 -2.33
CA TYR A 205 11.25 -25.23 -2.14
C TYR A 205 11.13 -24.69 -0.71
N VAL A 206 9.94 -24.79 -0.12
CA VAL A 206 9.61 -24.21 1.18
C VAL A 206 8.63 -25.09 1.97
N PRO A 207 8.72 -25.12 3.31
CA PRO A 207 7.72 -25.78 4.14
C PRO A 207 6.33 -25.14 3.93
N VAL A 208 5.29 -25.98 3.84
CA VAL A 208 3.91 -25.56 3.60
C VAL A 208 3.08 -25.71 4.88
N TYR A 209 2.23 -24.73 5.13
CA TYR A 209 1.17 -24.70 6.14
C TYR A 209 -0.17 -24.95 5.47
N VAL A 210 -1.02 -25.75 6.09
CA VAL A 210 -2.40 -25.97 5.65
C VAL A 210 -3.32 -25.54 6.77
N ASP A 211 -4.15 -24.54 6.52
CA ASP A 211 -5.14 -24.05 7.48
C ASP A 211 -6.34 -25.00 7.54
N LYS A 212 -7.21 -24.81 8.53
CA LYS A 212 -8.36 -25.68 8.83
C LYS A 212 -9.37 -25.78 7.70
N ASP A 213 -9.44 -24.76 6.85
CA ASP A 213 -10.29 -24.70 5.66
C ASP A 213 -9.65 -25.34 4.41
N GLY A 214 -8.43 -25.87 4.53
CA GLY A 214 -7.67 -26.46 3.44
C GLY A 214 -6.82 -25.45 2.65
N THR A 215 -6.84 -24.17 3.01
CA THR A 215 -6.03 -23.15 2.35
C THR A 215 -4.54 -23.42 2.60
N LYS A 216 -3.76 -23.49 1.52
CA LYS A 216 -2.30 -23.65 1.57
C LYS A 216 -1.62 -22.29 1.69
N ALA A 217 -0.67 -22.19 2.61
CA ALA A 217 0.25 -21.08 2.71
C ALA A 217 1.70 -21.56 2.90
N THR A 218 2.69 -20.75 2.56
CA THR A 218 4.09 -21.02 2.95
C THR A 218 4.24 -20.94 4.47
N GLN A 219 5.19 -21.62 5.10
CA GLN A 219 5.55 -21.35 6.51
C GLN A 219 6.58 -20.22 6.64
N PHE A 220 7.20 -19.80 5.54
CA PHE A 220 8.05 -18.63 5.50
C PHE A 220 7.24 -17.38 5.19
N ASP A 221 7.53 -16.33 5.95
CA ASP A 221 6.95 -15.01 5.73
C ASP A 221 7.50 -14.36 4.45
N MET A 222 6.90 -13.22 4.09
CA MET A 222 7.20 -12.50 2.86
C MET A 222 8.69 -12.17 2.72
N SER A 223 9.33 -11.67 3.79
CA SER A 223 10.76 -11.36 3.79
C SER A 223 11.63 -12.59 3.57
N THR A 224 11.26 -13.71 4.19
CA THR A 224 12.03 -14.95 4.07
C THR A 224 11.90 -15.57 2.70
N LEU A 225 10.71 -15.52 2.09
CA LEU A 225 10.50 -15.96 0.71
C LEU A 225 11.29 -15.13 -0.30
N GLU A 226 11.36 -13.81 -0.10
CA GLU A 226 12.12 -12.90 -0.96
C GLU A 226 13.63 -13.23 -0.91
N MET A 227 14.17 -13.51 0.28
CA MET A 227 15.56 -13.96 0.43
C MET A 227 15.86 -15.28 -0.28
N LEU A 228 14.86 -16.16 -0.42
CA LEU A 228 14.97 -17.42 -1.15
C LEU A 228 14.78 -17.26 -2.67
N GLY A 229 14.51 -16.05 -3.15
CA GLY A 229 14.35 -15.76 -4.57
C GLY A 229 13.04 -16.27 -5.16
N LEU A 230 12.04 -16.59 -4.32
CA LEU A 230 10.72 -17.00 -4.81
C LEU A 230 9.92 -15.78 -5.26
N VAL A 231 9.23 -15.94 -6.41
CA VAL A 231 8.42 -14.88 -7.00
C VAL A 231 7.19 -14.64 -6.13
N LYS A 232 7.15 -13.47 -5.50
CA LYS A 232 6.00 -12.98 -4.73
C LYS A 232 5.15 -12.02 -5.57
N MET A 233 3.85 -12.05 -5.35
CA MET A 233 2.90 -11.11 -5.94
C MET A 233 1.83 -10.74 -4.93
N ASP A 234 1.53 -9.46 -4.80
CA ASP A 234 0.45 -8.97 -3.96
C ASP A 234 -0.78 -8.62 -4.81
N PHE A 235 -1.83 -9.43 -4.67
CA PHE A 235 -3.15 -9.19 -5.25
C PHE A 235 -3.99 -8.41 -4.24
N LEU A 236 -3.93 -7.10 -4.36
CA LEU A 236 -4.62 -6.20 -3.45
C LEU A 236 -6.09 -6.08 -3.86
N GLY A 237 -7.00 -6.14 -2.88
CA GLY A 237 -8.42 -5.93 -3.11
C GLY A 237 -8.78 -4.47 -2.90
N LEU A 238 -8.93 -3.70 -3.97
CA LEU A 238 -9.26 -2.27 -3.89
C LEU A 238 -10.76 -2.05 -4.07
N LYS A 239 -11.42 -1.58 -3.00
CA LYS A 239 -12.87 -1.29 -2.99
C LYS A 239 -13.28 -0.29 -4.08
N THR A 240 -12.45 0.72 -4.35
CA THR A 240 -12.72 1.73 -5.36
C THR A 240 -12.90 1.13 -6.76
N LEU A 241 -12.13 0.10 -7.12
CA LEU A 241 -12.30 -0.58 -8.42
C LEU A 241 -13.64 -1.31 -8.52
N THR A 242 -14.09 -1.92 -7.42
CA THR A 242 -15.42 -2.53 -7.33
C THR A 242 -16.52 -1.47 -7.49
N GLU A 243 -16.40 -0.34 -6.79
CA GLU A 243 -17.38 0.75 -6.88
C GLU A 243 -17.45 1.35 -8.29
N LEU A 244 -16.29 1.58 -8.94
CA LEU A 244 -16.24 2.09 -10.32
C LEU A 244 -16.87 1.12 -11.33
N ASP A 245 -16.65 -0.18 -11.18
CA ASP A 245 -17.27 -1.20 -12.03
C ASP A 245 -18.80 -1.22 -11.89
N TYR A 246 -19.30 -1.12 -10.65
CA TYR A 246 -20.74 -0.96 -10.41
C TYR A 246 -21.31 0.31 -11.03
N MET A 247 -20.61 1.45 -10.91
CA MET A 247 -21.03 2.70 -11.54
C MET A 247 -21.12 2.55 -13.06
N ARG A 248 -20.09 1.96 -13.70
CA ARG A 248 -20.09 1.69 -15.15
C ARG A 248 -21.28 0.82 -15.58
N LYS A 249 -21.55 -0.28 -14.85
CA LYS A 249 -22.68 -1.18 -15.16
C LYS A 249 -24.03 -0.46 -15.05
N LEU A 250 -24.24 0.33 -13.99
CA LEU A 250 -25.47 1.10 -13.80
C LEU A 250 -25.67 2.18 -14.87
N ILE A 251 -24.58 2.85 -15.28
CA ILE A 251 -24.63 3.83 -16.37
C ILE A 251 -25.01 3.14 -17.69
N LYS A 252 -24.42 1.98 -17.98
CA LYS A 252 -24.76 1.19 -19.18
C LYS A 252 -26.21 0.72 -19.17
N GLU A 253 -26.71 0.22 -18.04
CA GLU A 253 -28.09 -0.23 -17.90
C GLU A 253 -29.10 0.92 -18.07
N ARG A 254 -28.84 2.06 -17.43
CA ARG A 254 -29.79 3.19 -17.41
C ARG A 254 -29.72 4.07 -18.67
N HIS A 255 -28.54 4.24 -19.23
CA HIS A 255 -28.29 5.22 -20.29
C HIS A 255 -27.78 4.58 -21.59
N GLY A 256 -27.50 3.28 -21.63
CA GLY A 256 -26.93 2.61 -22.80
C GLY A 256 -25.47 2.99 -23.10
N ILE A 257 -24.81 3.74 -22.21
CA ILE A 257 -23.44 4.23 -22.39
C ILE A 257 -22.47 3.24 -21.75
N ASP A 258 -21.59 2.65 -22.55
CA ASP A 258 -20.48 1.83 -22.05
C ASP A 258 -19.24 2.70 -21.83
N LEU A 259 -19.00 3.06 -20.57
CA LEU A 259 -17.92 3.97 -20.19
C LEU A 259 -16.57 3.26 -20.15
N ASN A 260 -15.58 3.78 -20.87
CA ASN A 260 -14.18 3.44 -20.67
C ASN A 260 -13.48 4.52 -19.84
N PHE A 261 -13.15 4.21 -18.58
CA PHE A 261 -12.49 5.17 -17.68
C PHE A 261 -11.11 5.63 -18.18
N LEU A 262 -10.39 4.78 -18.92
CA LEU A 262 -9.06 5.10 -19.44
C LEU A 262 -9.08 6.09 -20.62
N GLU A 263 -10.24 6.33 -21.21
CA GLU A 263 -10.43 7.30 -22.30
C GLU A 263 -10.87 8.68 -21.78
N LEU A 264 -11.13 8.81 -20.47
CA LEU A 264 -11.50 10.08 -19.88
C LEU A 264 -10.30 11.02 -19.81
N GLY A 265 -10.51 12.26 -20.25
CA GLY A 265 -9.52 13.33 -20.14
C GLY A 265 -9.34 13.83 -18.70
N PHE A 266 -8.29 14.62 -18.49
CA PHE A 266 -7.94 15.20 -17.19
C PHE A 266 -8.28 16.70 -17.08
N ASP A 267 -9.03 17.26 -18.02
CA ASP A 267 -9.22 18.72 -18.18
C ASP A 267 -10.65 19.20 -17.90
N ASP A 268 -11.54 18.34 -17.38
CA ASP A 268 -12.92 18.74 -17.07
C ASP A 268 -12.99 19.79 -15.95
N PRO A 269 -13.38 21.05 -16.25
CA PRO A 269 -13.44 22.12 -15.26
C PRO A 269 -14.46 21.85 -14.13
N ASN A 270 -15.47 21.02 -14.36
CA ASN A 270 -16.46 20.68 -13.34
C ASN A 270 -15.86 19.78 -12.26
N VAL A 271 -14.96 18.86 -12.64
CA VAL A 271 -14.21 18.02 -11.70
C VAL A 271 -13.36 18.90 -10.80
N TYR A 272 -12.59 19.83 -11.39
CA TYR A 272 -11.78 20.76 -10.60
C TYR A 272 -12.62 21.67 -9.71
N LYS A 273 -13.77 22.17 -10.19
CA LYS A 273 -14.67 22.97 -9.35
C LYS A 273 -15.18 22.19 -8.14
N LEU A 274 -15.46 20.89 -8.28
CA LEU A 274 -15.80 20.01 -7.15
C LEU A 274 -14.62 19.89 -6.18
N LEU A 275 -13.41 19.59 -6.67
CA LEU A 275 -12.21 19.46 -5.85
C LEU A 275 -11.91 20.76 -5.09
N GLN A 276 -11.97 21.91 -5.77
CA GLN A 276 -11.76 23.25 -5.20
C GLN A 276 -12.76 23.60 -4.10
N SER A 277 -13.95 22.98 -4.09
CA SER A 277 -14.95 23.20 -3.04
C SER A 277 -14.62 22.46 -1.72
N GLY A 278 -13.69 21.50 -1.75
CA GLY A 278 -13.38 20.61 -0.63
C GLY A 278 -14.48 19.59 -0.30
N LYS A 279 -15.56 19.52 -1.09
CA LYS A 279 -16.68 18.59 -0.88
C LYS A 279 -16.42 17.23 -1.55
N THR A 280 -15.33 16.58 -1.15
CA THR A 280 -14.79 15.36 -1.79
C THR A 280 -15.13 14.07 -1.03
N THR A 281 -16.23 14.05 -0.27
CA THR A 281 -16.76 12.81 0.31
C THR A 281 -17.05 11.80 -0.79
N GLY A 282 -16.58 10.56 -0.63
CA GLY A 282 -16.67 9.52 -1.67
C GLY A 282 -15.67 9.63 -2.83
N VAL A 283 -14.75 10.62 -2.82
CA VAL A 283 -13.66 10.70 -3.80
C VAL A 283 -12.43 9.99 -3.24
N PHE A 284 -11.98 8.94 -3.94
CA PHE A 284 -10.84 8.11 -3.53
C PHE A 284 -9.61 8.95 -3.18
N GLN A 285 -8.95 8.60 -2.06
CA GLN A 285 -7.80 9.31 -1.45
C GLN A 285 -8.04 10.75 -0.96
N LEU A 286 -9.12 11.40 -1.40
CA LEU A 286 -9.38 12.82 -1.17
C LEU A 286 -10.46 13.11 -0.11
N GLU A 287 -10.91 12.12 0.64
CA GLU A 287 -12.08 12.22 1.52
C GLU A 287 -11.79 12.77 2.93
N SER A 288 -10.54 12.65 3.44
CA SER A 288 -10.26 13.04 4.83
C SER A 288 -10.50 14.54 5.08
N LYS A 289 -10.97 14.92 6.28
CA LYS A 289 -11.22 16.34 6.62
C LYS A 289 -9.99 17.24 6.39
N GLY A 290 -8.79 16.76 6.73
CA GLY A 290 -7.57 17.52 6.50
C GLY A 290 -7.28 17.72 5.00
N MET A 291 -7.54 16.69 4.20
CA MET A 291 -7.39 16.76 2.74
C MET A 291 -8.43 17.68 2.11
N GLN A 292 -9.70 17.61 2.54
CA GLN A 292 -10.78 18.51 2.12
C GLN A 292 -10.42 19.99 2.36
N ASN A 293 -9.91 20.30 3.55
CA ASN A 293 -9.43 21.64 3.88
C ASN A 293 -8.25 22.08 3.01
N LEU A 294 -7.32 21.17 2.73
CA LEU A 294 -6.17 21.44 1.87
C LEU A 294 -6.60 21.74 0.44
N LEU A 295 -7.51 20.94 -0.13
CA LEU A 295 -8.07 21.16 -1.47
C LEU A 295 -8.74 22.53 -1.59
N ALA A 296 -9.54 22.92 -0.58
CA ALA A 296 -10.20 24.23 -0.55
C ALA A 296 -9.21 25.41 -0.50
N LYS A 297 -8.03 25.22 0.14
CA LYS A 297 -6.95 26.22 0.18
C LYS A 297 -6.13 26.26 -1.11
N LEU A 298 -5.73 25.10 -1.63
CA LEU A 298 -4.90 25.01 -2.82
C LEU A 298 -5.67 25.39 -4.09
N LYS A 299 -6.95 25.02 -4.15
CA LYS A 299 -7.81 25.14 -5.32
C LYS A 299 -7.20 24.49 -6.58
N PRO A 300 -7.11 23.16 -6.64
CA PRO A 300 -6.47 22.50 -7.77
C PRO A 300 -7.18 22.78 -9.09
N ASP A 301 -6.44 23.01 -10.16
CA ASP A 301 -6.97 23.25 -11.53
C ASP A 301 -6.29 22.39 -12.61
N LYS A 302 -5.36 21.51 -12.21
CA LYS A 302 -4.68 20.53 -13.07
C LYS A 302 -4.44 19.23 -12.32
N PHE A 303 -4.26 18.13 -13.07
CA PHE A 303 -4.09 16.81 -12.51
C PHE A 303 -2.81 16.68 -11.68
N ASP A 304 -1.72 17.31 -12.12
CA ASP A 304 -0.43 17.27 -11.41
C ASP A 304 -0.50 17.85 -10.00
N GLU A 305 -1.44 18.76 -9.76
CA GLU A 305 -1.64 19.32 -8.44
C GLU A 305 -2.31 18.32 -7.50
N ILE A 306 -3.12 17.40 -8.03
CA ILE A 306 -3.65 16.27 -7.25
C ILE A 306 -2.50 15.34 -6.86
N ILE A 307 -1.60 15.03 -7.80
CA ILE A 307 -0.37 14.25 -7.53
C ILE A 307 0.46 14.94 -6.43
N ALA A 308 0.71 16.24 -6.57
CA ALA A 308 1.48 17.02 -5.61
C ALA A 308 0.84 17.04 -4.22
N ILE A 309 -0.48 17.24 -4.13
CA ILE A 309 -1.21 17.22 -2.86
C ILE A 309 -1.08 15.86 -2.17
N LEU A 310 -1.24 14.75 -2.90
CA LEU A 310 -1.12 13.41 -2.34
C LEU A 310 0.29 13.13 -1.81
N ALA A 311 1.32 13.70 -2.43
CA ALA A 311 2.70 13.63 -1.94
C ALA A 311 2.92 14.52 -0.70
N LEU A 312 2.35 15.73 -0.71
CA LEU A 312 2.51 16.75 0.33
C LEU A 312 1.67 16.48 1.59
N PHE A 313 0.56 15.76 1.49
CA PHE A 313 -0.32 15.48 2.62
C PHE A 313 0.21 14.33 3.49
N ARG A 314 1.42 14.53 4.03
CA ARG A 314 2.13 13.61 4.93
C ARG A 314 2.63 14.38 6.16
N PRO A 315 2.82 13.72 7.32
CA PRO A 315 3.24 14.41 8.55
C PRO A 315 4.49 15.27 8.38
N GLY A 316 5.53 14.77 7.70
CA GLY A 316 6.78 15.51 7.47
C GLY A 316 6.57 16.84 6.73
N PRO A 317 6.08 16.84 5.49
CA PRO A 317 5.83 18.07 4.74
C PRO A 317 4.82 19.02 5.40
N LEU A 318 3.81 18.50 6.12
CA LEU A 318 2.87 19.32 6.88
C LEU A 318 3.55 20.04 8.05
N MET A 319 4.43 19.35 8.79
CA MET A 319 5.14 19.94 9.93
C MET A 319 6.26 20.90 9.53
N SER A 320 6.83 20.74 8.33
CA SER A 320 7.91 21.61 7.84
C SER A 320 7.42 22.92 7.19
N GLY A 321 6.10 23.12 7.05
CA GLY A 321 5.53 24.27 6.35
C GLY A 321 5.63 24.21 4.82
N MET A 322 6.10 23.10 4.26
CA MET A 322 6.28 22.91 2.81
C MET A 322 4.95 23.03 2.04
N VAL A 323 3.86 22.55 2.64
CA VAL A 323 2.51 22.62 2.04
C VAL A 323 2.06 24.08 1.90
N ASP A 324 2.30 24.90 2.92
CA ASP A 324 1.95 26.31 2.88
C ASP A 324 2.81 27.05 1.86
N GLU A 325 4.12 26.79 1.79
CA GLU A 325 4.97 27.37 0.74
C GLU A 325 4.50 27.02 -0.67
N TYR A 326 4.07 25.78 -0.91
CA TYR A 326 3.56 25.34 -2.20
C TYR A 326 2.30 26.14 -2.58
N ILE A 327 1.37 26.32 -1.64
CA ILE A 327 0.13 27.10 -1.84
C ILE A 327 0.45 28.58 -2.12
N GLU A 328 1.36 29.19 -1.36
CA GLU A 328 1.74 30.59 -1.54
C GLU A 328 2.42 30.85 -2.89
N ARG A 329 3.31 29.93 -3.32
CA ARG A 329 3.96 30.00 -4.62
C ARG A 329 2.97 29.80 -5.76
N LYS A 330 2.06 28.83 -5.64
CA LYS A 330 0.99 28.59 -6.62
C LYS A 330 0.15 29.84 -6.86
N HIS A 331 -0.32 30.48 -5.78
CA HIS A 331 -1.17 31.67 -5.89
C HIS A 331 -0.39 32.95 -6.21
N GLY A 332 0.90 32.87 -6.52
CA GLY A 332 1.75 34.01 -6.86
C GLY A 332 2.04 34.96 -5.69
N ARG A 333 1.72 34.56 -4.45
CA ARG A 333 1.95 35.35 -3.23
C ARG A 333 3.39 35.26 -2.74
N LYS A 334 4.12 34.22 -3.15
CA LYS A 334 5.57 34.06 -2.96
C LYS A 334 6.24 33.74 -4.30
N LYS A 335 7.44 34.27 -4.52
CA LYS A 335 8.23 33.98 -5.74
C LYS A 335 8.68 32.51 -5.76
N VAL A 336 8.61 31.89 -6.93
CA VAL A 336 9.25 30.59 -7.16
C VAL A 336 10.75 30.82 -7.37
N GLU A 337 11.56 30.25 -6.50
CA GLU A 337 13.01 30.32 -6.55
C GLU A 337 13.56 28.94 -6.85
N TYR A 338 14.50 28.89 -7.79
CA TYR A 338 15.21 27.67 -8.15
C TYR A 338 16.62 27.78 -7.61
N PRO A 339 17.14 26.75 -6.90
CA PRO A 339 18.48 26.83 -6.33
C PRO A 339 19.56 26.91 -7.42
N PHE A 340 19.31 26.31 -8.58
CA PHE A 340 20.18 26.33 -9.76
C PHE A 340 19.33 26.34 -11.05
N GLU A 341 19.86 26.86 -12.15
CA GLU A 341 19.12 26.93 -13.43
C GLU A 341 18.95 25.53 -14.05
N GLU A 342 19.89 24.61 -13.83
CA GLU A 342 19.89 23.24 -14.35
C GLU A 342 18.72 22.41 -13.81
N VAL A 343 18.26 22.71 -12.59
CA VAL A 343 17.12 22.01 -11.98
C VAL A 343 15.78 22.67 -12.27
N LYS A 344 15.79 23.84 -12.93
CA LYS A 344 14.59 24.63 -13.18
C LYS A 344 13.56 23.86 -13.98
N ASP A 345 13.97 23.18 -15.05
CA ASP A 345 13.03 22.45 -15.90
C ASP A 345 12.39 21.26 -15.19
N VAL A 346 13.12 20.64 -14.25
CA VAL A 346 12.63 19.54 -13.40
C VAL A 346 11.66 20.08 -12.34
N LEU A 347 11.99 21.20 -11.69
CA LEU A 347 11.21 21.77 -10.59
C LEU A 347 10.04 22.65 -11.05
N LYS A 348 10.09 23.18 -12.28
CA LYS A 348 9.02 24.00 -12.87
C LYS A 348 7.84 23.15 -13.31
N LYS A 349 8.08 21.89 -13.67
CA LYS A 349 7.02 20.94 -14.00
C LYS A 349 6.50 20.27 -12.72
N PRO A 350 5.28 20.56 -12.27
CA PRO A 350 4.48 19.49 -11.70
C PRO A 350 4.10 18.63 -12.92
N THR A 351 4.86 17.59 -13.19
CA THR A 351 4.46 16.35 -13.87
C THR A 351 3.47 16.28 -15.09
N VAL A 352 3.37 17.28 -15.97
CA VAL A 352 2.75 17.25 -17.34
C VAL A 352 1.23 17.08 -17.43
#